data_AF-A0A952BBA0-F1
#
_entry.id   AF-A0A952BBA0-F1
#
_cell.length_a   1.000
_cell.length_b   1.000
_cell.length_c   1.000
_cell.angle_alpha   90.00
_cell.angle_beta   90.00
_cell.angle_gamma   90.00
#
_symmetry.space_group_name_H-M   'P 1'
#
loop_
_entity.id
_entity.type
_entity.pdbx_description
1 polymer ?
#
loop_
_entity_poly.entity_id
_entity_poly.type
_entity_poly.pdbx_seq_one_letter_code
_entity_poly.pdbx_strand_id
1 'polypeptide(L)' 'MAKKTSSETDEVRLKKKVKEQLAASGRADRDPRIRALHKRLKRAQRKRRRLAARKGRAMGKKAAVADTGGAPSTT' A
#
# COMPACT_ATOMS: atom_id res chain seq x y z
N MET A 1 -12.65 -18.33 4.40
CA MET A 1 -11.39 -17.95 5.08
C MET A 1 -10.76 -16.73 4.42
N ALA A 2 -11.06 -15.53 4.93
CA ALA A 2 -10.55 -14.28 4.37
C ALA A 2 -9.03 -14.23 4.50
N LYS A 3 -8.33 -14.38 3.36
CA LYS A 3 -6.87 -14.20 3.28
C LYS A 3 -6.57 -12.74 3.64
N LYS A 4 -6.36 -12.44 4.92
CA LYS A 4 -5.82 -11.15 5.36
C LYS A 4 -4.56 -10.90 4.55
N THR A 5 -4.56 -9.74 3.92
CA THR A 5 -3.79 -9.46 2.72
C THR A 5 -2.29 -9.67 2.99
N SER A 6 -1.66 -10.63 2.32
CA SER A 6 -0.22 -10.96 2.52
C SER A 6 0.69 -9.74 2.50
N SER A 7 0.31 -8.72 1.73
CA SER A 7 0.98 -7.41 1.67
C SER A 7 1.00 -6.63 2.99
N GLU A 8 -0.08 -6.64 3.77
CA GLU A 8 -0.10 -5.96 5.08
C GLU A 8 0.79 -6.68 6.08
N THR A 9 0.81 -8.02 6.02
CA THR A 9 1.68 -8.85 6.85
C THR A 9 3.16 -8.60 6.53
N ASP A 10 3.49 -8.45 5.24
CA ASP A 10 4.85 -8.19 4.78
C ASP A 10 5.34 -6.79 5.19
N GLU A 11 4.48 -5.77 5.19
CA GLU A 11 4.83 -4.44 5.70
C GLU A 11 5.19 -4.45 7.18
N VAL A 12 4.42 -5.18 8.00
CA VAL A 12 4.69 -5.31 9.45
C VAL A 12 6.01 -6.03 9.68
N ARG A 13 6.25 -7.14 8.96
CA ARG A 13 7.53 -7.88 9.02
C ARG A 13 8.71 -7.02 8.60
N LEU A 14 8.58 -6.25 7.51
CA LEU A 14 9.64 -5.35 7.02
C LEU A 14 9.92 -4.22 8.02
N LYS A 15 8.89 -3.63 8.64
CA LYS A 15 9.08 -2.61 9.69
C LYS A 15 9.82 -3.18 10.89
N LYS A 16 9.45 -4.38 11.36
CA LYS A 16 10.12 -5.05 12.48
C LYS A 16 11.59 -5.30 12.16
N LYS A 17 11.87 -5.84 10.96
CA LYS A 17 13.23 -6.14 10.48
C LYS A 17 14.11 -4.90 10.33
N VAL A 18 13.53 -3.77 9.91
CA VAL A 18 14.22 -2.48 9.86
C VAL A 18 14.61 -2.03 11.27
N LYS A 19 13.68 -2.06 12.24
CA LYS A 19 13.96 -1.66 13.62
C LYS A 19 15.03 -2.53 14.28
N GLU A 20 14.94 -3.85 14.11
CA GLU A 20 15.93 -4.81 14.63
C GLU A 20 17.33 -4.55 14.03
N GLN A 21 17.42 -4.36 12.71
CA GLN A 21 18.69 -4.05 12.05
C GLN A 21 19.24 -2.69 12.47
N LEU A 22 18.38 -1.67 12.61
CA LEU A 22 18.80 -0.34 13.08
C LEU A 22 19.39 -0.41 14.50
N ALA A 23 18.73 -1.15 15.40
CA ALA A 23 19.19 -1.33 16.78
C ALA A 23 20.50 -2.13 16.85
N ALA A 24 20.69 -3.09 15.95
CA ALA A 24 21.93 -3.87 15.86
C ALA A 24 23.08 -3.10 15.19
N SER A 25 22.80 -2.16 14.29
CA SER A 25 23.81 -1.40 13.56
C SER A 25 24.03 -0.02 14.19
N GLY A 26 25.16 0.19 14.86
CA GLY A 26 25.56 1.53 15.35
C GLY A 26 25.82 2.57 14.24
N ARG A 27 25.74 2.18 12.96
CA ARG A 27 25.89 3.05 11.78
C ARG A 27 24.80 2.77 10.74
N ALA A 28 23.56 3.06 11.11
CA ALA A 28 22.36 2.76 10.35
C ALA A 28 22.29 3.38 8.93
N ASP A 29 22.88 4.56 8.72
CA ASP A 29 22.67 5.33 7.49
C ASP A 29 23.54 4.89 6.30
N ARG A 30 24.64 4.16 6.55
CA ARG A 30 25.55 3.72 5.48
C ARG A 30 25.47 2.22 5.18
N ASP A 31 24.72 1.43 5.96
CA ASP A 31 24.61 0.00 5.72
C ASP A 31 23.76 -0.29 4.46
N PRO A 32 24.33 -0.90 3.40
CA PRO A 32 23.58 -1.29 2.20
C PRO A 32 22.39 -2.22 2.50
N ARG A 33 22.46 -3.04 3.55
CA ARG A 33 21.38 -3.96 3.97
C ARG A 33 20.18 -3.19 4.51
N ILE A 34 20.41 -2.17 5.34
CA ILE A 34 19.34 -1.30 5.88
C ILE A 34 18.72 -0.48 4.76
N ARG A 35 19.54 0.08 3.86
CA ARG A 35 19.05 0.76 2.66
C ARG A 35 18.16 -0.15 1.81
N ALA A 36 18.55 -1.41 1.61
CA ALA A 36 17.75 -2.40 0.88
C ALA A 36 16.40 -2.69 1.56
N LEU A 37 16.38 -2.81 2.90
CA LEU A 37 15.16 -3.00 3.68
C LEU A 37 14.21 -1.79 3.59
N HIS A 38 14.73 -0.57 3.72
CA HIS A 38 13.96 0.65 3.51
C HIS A 38 13.35 0.72 2.10
N LYS A 39 14.12 0.36 1.06
CA LYS A 39 13.60 0.29 -0.33
C LYS A 39 12.45 -0.70 -0.44
N ARG A 40 12.57 -1.91 0.14
CA ARG A 40 11.50 -2.92 0.15
C ARG A 40 10.26 -2.42 0.88
N LEU A 41 10.42 -1.80 2.05
CA LEU A 41 9.32 -1.22 2.82
C LEU A 41 8.58 -0.13 2.02
N LYS A 42 9.30 0.82 1.42
CA LYS A 42 8.68 1.86 0.57
C LYS A 42 7.93 1.27 -0.62
N ARG A 43 8.43 0.20 -1.24
CA ARG A 43 7.73 -0.50 -2.34
C ARG A 43 6.42 -1.14 -1.87
N ALA A 44 6.42 -1.82 -0.74
CA ALA A 44 5.22 -2.42 -0.16
C ALA A 44 4.15 -1.35 0.13
N GLN A 45 4.54 -0.26 0.82
CA GLN A 45 3.65 0.86 1.10
C GLN A 45 3.06 1.50 -0.18
N ARG A 46 3.88 1.68 -1.23
CA ARG A 46 3.39 2.16 -2.53
C ARG A 46 2.37 1.20 -3.15
N LYS A 47 2.62 -0.12 -3.09
CA LYS A 47 1.67 -1.14 -3.58
C LYS A 47 0.36 -1.05 -2.81
N ARG A 48 0.39 -0.94 -1.48
CA ARG A 48 -0.80 -0.74 -0.64
C ARG A 48 -1.57 0.52 -1.03
N ARG A 49 -0.90 1.67 -1.18
CA ARG A 49 -1.53 2.91 -1.65
C ARG A 49 -2.15 2.77 -3.04
N ARG A 50 -1.47 2.13 -3.99
CA ARG A 50 -2.01 1.89 -5.34
C ARG A 50 -3.25 1.01 -5.31
N LEU A 51 -3.27 -0.04 -4.48
CA LEU A 51 -4.44 -0.89 -4.30
C LEU A 51 -5.59 -0.14 -3.64
N ALA A 52 -5.32 0.68 -2.62
CA ALA A 52 -6.33 1.53 -2.00
C ALA A 52 -6.93 2.54 -2.99
N ALA A 53 -6.08 3.20 -3.79
CA ALA A 53 -6.53 4.11 -4.84
C ALA A 53 -7.35 3.40 -5.92
N ARG A 54 -6.96 2.19 -6.33
CA ARG A 54 -7.76 1.36 -7.26
C ARG A 54 -9.13 1.00 -6.67
N LYS A 55 -9.18 0.60 -5.39
CA LYS A 55 -10.45 0.32 -4.70
C LYS A 55 -11.32 1.57 -4.63
N GLY A 56 -10.75 2.72 -4.26
CA GLY A 56 -11.47 4.00 -4.24
C GLY A 56 -12.01 4.40 -5.61
N ARG A 57 -11.22 4.24 -6.68
CA ARG A 57 -11.68 4.49 -8.06
C ARG A 57 -12.75 3.49 -8.52
N ALA A 58 -12.65 2.22 -8.14
CA ALA A 58 -13.66 1.22 -8.47
C ALA A 58 -14.99 1.52 -7.74
N MET A 59 -14.93 1.94 -6.48
CA MET A 59 -16.12 2.39 -5.74
C MET A 59 -16.69 3.69 -6.32
N GLY A 60 -15.84 4.65 -6.70
CA GLY A 60 -16.27 5.88 -7.39
C GLY A 60 -16.85 5.62 -8.79
N LYS A 61 -16.35 4.61 -9.52
CA LYS A 61 -16.98 4.13 -10.76
C LYS A 61 -18.30 3.43 -10.50
N LYS A 62 -18.46 2.68 -9.42
CA LYS A 62 -19.77 2.12 -9.05
C LYS A 62 -20.78 3.21 -8.67
N ALA A 63 -20.33 4.29 -8.05
CA ALA A 63 -21.17 5.47 -7.81
C ALA A 63 -21.53 6.18 -9.12
N ALA A 64 -20.58 6.38 -10.03
CA ALA A 64 -20.84 7.00 -11.34
C ALA A 64 -21.73 6.13 -12.26
N VAL A 65 -21.67 4.80 -12.16
CA VAL A 65 -22.55 3.89 -12.92
C VAL A 65 -23.95 3.78 -12.29
N ALA A 66 -24.09 4.05 -10.98
CA ALA A 66 -25.39 4.17 -10.32
C ALA A 66 -26.10 5.52 -10.62
N ASP A 67 -25.34 6.56 -10.99
CA ASP A 67 -25.86 7.90 -11.31
C ASP A 67 -26.27 8.05 -12.79
N THR A 68 -25.80 7.17 -13.68
CA THR A 68 -26.23 7.13 -15.09
C THR A 68 -27.54 6.35 -15.31
N GLY A 69 -28.42 6.31 -14.30
CA GLY A 69 -29.80 5.83 -14.38
C GLY A 69 -30.85 6.95 -14.46
N GLY A 70 -30.43 8.22 -14.45
CA GLY A 70 -31.28 9.39 -14.62
C GLY A 70 -31.02 10.05 -15.97
N ALA A 71 -31.99 9.96 -16.87
CA ALA A 71 -31.98 10.58 -18.19
C ALA A 71 -31.73 12.10 -18.15
N PRO A 72 -30.94 12.67 -19.07
CA PRO A 72 -31.12 14.06 -19.46
C PRO A 72 -32.12 14.13 -20.63
N SER A 73 -33.40 14.35 -20.31
CA SER A 73 -34.40 14.81 -21.28
C SER A 73 -33.97 16.20 -21.77
N THR A 74 -33.59 16.30 -23.04
CA THR A 74 -33.33 17.57 -23.72
C THR A 74 -34.60 17.96 -24.46
N THR A 75 -35.31 18.99 -23.97
CA THR A 75 -36.30 19.77 -24.74
C THR A 75 -36.05 21.23 -24.42
#